data_AF-A0A1Y3CIJ9-F1
#
_entry.id   AF-A0A1Y3CIJ9-F1
#
_cell.length_a   1.000
_cell.length_b   1.000
_cell.length_c   1.000
_cell.angle_alpha   90.00
_cell.angle_beta   90.00
_cell.angle_gamma   90.00
#
_symmetry.space_group_name_H-M   'P 1'
#
loop_
_entity.id
_entity.type
_entity.pdbx_description
1 polymer ?
#
loop_
_entity_poly.entity_id
_entity_poly.type
_entity_poly.pdbx_seq_one_letter_code
_entity_poly.pdbx_strand_id
1 'polypeptide(L)'
;MSTLSFTQSKNARLEALSFIKKSIPSTLWNKHVHEVQQLKQTCLQHPLFQHPILTRLNTQTLSLEQLKFIHLNYFTAIVKTFTDALSMVIYQALQLENHENIHEVDRVHAKAHARYLLSLNLIDELGFNTYELSLSSPAKSHLIYFIDLLRLLQVDPLDQKAVVTEAYDLNQFNQPHLPSYDSLLLILACAELQVIKYSEALRINLKKYDVQFTHGYYACHGVVDHSKKLANDDNHEDDIWALFTQSYMHIQRPAYEQLIEQYLQLWQNFWSKMDNPTA
;
A
#
# COMPACT_ATOMS: atom_id res chain seq x y z
N MET A 1 3.80 -17.10 32.21
CA MET A 1 2.70 -16.19 31.79
C MET A 1 2.82 -16.04 30.28
N SER A 2 1.77 -16.31 29.51
CA SER A 2 1.84 -16.26 28.05
C SER A 2 1.97 -14.80 27.60
N THR A 3 3.14 -14.46 27.06
CA THR A 3 3.36 -13.24 26.27
C THR A 3 2.62 -13.39 24.94
N LEU A 4 1.30 -13.29 24.97
CA LEU A 4 0.51 -13.20 23.75
C LEU A 4 0.62 -11.75 23.24
N SER A 5 1.27 -11.59 22.08
CA SER A 5 1.30 -10.33 21.36
C SER A 5 -0.12 -9.97 20.91
N PHE A 6 -0.50 -8.71 21.10
CA PHE A 6 -1.88 -8.23 20.96
C PHE A 6 -2.39 -8.23 19.51
N THR A 7 -1.51 -8.29 18.50
CA THR A 7 -1.90 -7.95 17.12
C THR A 7 -1.50 -8.98 16.06
N GLN A 8 -0.76 -10.03 16.41
CA GLN A 8 -0.51 -11.14 15.50
C GLN A 8 -0.48 -12.47 16.24
N SER A 9 -1.60 -12.85 16.86
CA SER A 9 -1.88 -14.28 16.84
C SER A 9 -1.95 -14.65 15.36
N LYS A 10 -0.95 -15.35 14.81
CA LYS A 10 -1.03 -15.91 13.45
C LYS A 10 -2.39 -16.62 13.24
N ASN A 11 -2.94 -17.18 14.32
CA ASN A 11 -4.24 -17.80 14.33
C ASN A 11 -5.39 -16.80 14.04
N ALA A 12 -5.33 -15.56 14.52
CA ALA A 12 -6.39 -14.55 14.30
C ALA A 12 -6.41 -13.99 12.87
N ARG A 13 -5.25 -13.71 12.26
CA ARG A 13 -5.20 -13.35 10.83
C ARG A 13 -5.70 -14.51 9.96
N LEU A 14 -5.22 -15.73 10.23
CA LEU A 14 -5.66 -16.92 9.51
C LEU A 14 -7.15 -17.23 9.72
N GLU A 15 -7.69 -16.97 10.92
CA GLU A 15 -9.11 -17.07 11.22
C GLU A 15 -9.91 -16.10 10.35
N ALA A 16 -9.51 -14.82 10.30
CA ALA A 16 -10.16 -13.84 9.45
C ALA A 16 -10.09 -14.20 7.97
N LEU A 17 -8.93 -14.57 7.45
CA LEU A 17 -8.80 -15.02 6.06
C LEU A 17 -9.64 -16.28 5.77
N SER A 18 -9.70 -17.23 6.71
CA SER A 18 -10.53 -18.43 6.58
C SER A 18 -12.02 -18.08 6.54
N PHE A 19 -12.45 -17.12 7.36
CA PHE A 19 -13.81 -16.61 7.34
C PHE A 19 -14.13 -15.95 5.99
N ILE A 20 -13.29 -15.00 5.55
CA ILE A 20 -13.47 -14.26 4.29
C ILE A 20 -13.64 -15.22 3.10
N LYS A 21 -12.82 -16.28 3.04
CA LYS A 21 -12.92 -17.32 2.01
C LYS A 21 -14.23 -18.13 2.06
N LYS A 22 -14.73 -18.41 3.27
CA LYS A 22 -15.92 -19.26 3.49
C LYS A 22 -17.23 -18.50 3.42
N SER A 23 -17.21 -17.18 3.53
CA SER A 23 -18.41 -16.34 3.51
C SER A 23 -19.03 -16.21 2.11
N ILE A 24 -18.37 -16.70 1.07
CA ILE A 24 -18.90 -16.80 -0.29
C ILE A 24 -18.85 -18.27 -0.77
N PRO A 25 -19.68 -18.68 -1.75
CA PRO A 25 -19.63 -20.04 -2.28
C PRO A 25 -18.23 -20.43 -2.78
N SER A 26 -17.77 -21.64 -2.43
CA SER A 26 -16.41 -22.10 -2.79
C SER A 26 -16.13 -22.11 -4.30
N THR A 27 -17.14 -22.42 -5.12
CA THR A 27 -17.06 -22.36 -6.59
C THR A 27 -16.84 -20.93 -7.07
N LEU A 28 -17.51 -19.97 -6.44
CA LEU A 28 -17.37 -18.54 -6.74
C LEU A 28 -16.00 -18.03 -6.30
N TRP A 29 -15.56 -18.37 -5.09
CA TRP A 29 -14.21 -18.03 -4.60
C TRP A 29 -13.12 -18.51 -5.57
N ASN A 30 -13.15 -19.77 -5.97
CA ASN A 30 -12.14 -20.31 -6.89
C ASN A 30 -12.14 -19.60 -8.25
N LYS A 31 -13.31 -19.19 -8.74
CA LYS A 31 -13.43 -18.37 -9.96
C LYS A 31 -12.81 -16.99 -9.74
N HIS A 32 -13.19 -16.31 -8.67
CA HIS A 32 -12.70 -14.96 -8.37
C HIS A 32 -11.19 -14.93 -8.14
N VAL A 33 -10.63 -15.93 -7.46
CA VAL A 33 -9.17 -16.06 -7.31
C VAL A 33 -8.48 -16.07 -8.67
N HIS A 34 -9.02 -16.79 -9.66
CA HIS A 34 -8.43 -16.83 -10.98
C HIS A 34 -8.53 -15.47 -11.69
N GLU A 35 -9.67 -14.80 -11.60
CA GLU A 35 -9.90 -13.50 -12.25
C GLU A 35 -9.09 -12.37 -11.60
N VAL A 36 -9.06 -12.32 -10.27
CA VAL A 36 -8.24 -11.37 -9.50
C VAL A 36 -6.76 -11.63 -9.75
N GLN A 37 -6.32 -12.89 -9.87
CA GLN A 37 -4.94 -13.18 -10.23
C GLN A 37 -4.58 -12.66 -11.63
N GLN A 38 -5.51 -12.73 -12.60
CA GLN A 38 -5.29 -12.11 -13.91
C GLN A 38 -5.11 -10.59 -13.79
N LEU A 39 -5.95 -9.91 -12.99
CA LEU A 39 -5.79 -8.48 -12.73
C LEU A 39 -4.44 -8.14 -12.08
N LYS A 40 -4.05 -8.90 -11.05
CA LYS A 40 -2.74 -8.75 -10.40
C LYS A 40 -1.58 -8.93 -11.39
N GLN A 41 -1.67 -9.91 -12.29
CA GLN A 41 -0.67 -10.09 -13.35
C GLN A 41 -0.63 -8.92 -14.34
N THR A 42 -1.78 -8.37 -14.73
CA THR A 42 -1.84 -7.15 -15.55
C THR A 42 -1.12 -5.99 -14.87
N CYS A 43 -1.33 -5.81 -13.56
CA CYS A 43 -0.60 -4.78 -12.80
C CYS A 43 0.91 -4.99 -12.92
N LEU A 44 1.40 -6.19 -12.60
CA LEU A 44 2.83 -6.52 -12.61
C LEU A 44 3.50 -6.42 -13.99
N GLN A 45 2.72 -6.56 -15.06
CA GLN A 45 3.19 -6.43 -16.45
C GLN A 45 3.21 -4.98 -16.95
N HIS A 46 2.61 -4.04 -16.22
CA HIS A 46 2.57 -2.63 -16.61
C HIS A 46 4.00 -2.03 -16.70
N PRO A 47 4.29 -1.16 -17.69
CA PRO A 47 5.64 -0.60 -17.89
C PRO A 47 6.23 0.13 -16.69
N LEU A 48 5.38 0.63 -15.78
CA LEU A 48 5.76 1.12 -14.46
C LEU A 48 6.77 0.21 -13.73
N PHE A 49 6.55 -1.11 -13.75
CA PHE A 49 7.39 -2.06 -13.02
C PHE A 49 8.69 -2.39 -13.76
N GLN A 50 8.92 -1.83 -14.94
CA GLN A 50 10.16 -1.94 -15.72
C GLN A 50 10.73 -0.56 -16.07
N HIS A 51 10.27 0.49 -15.38
CA HIS A 51 10.62 1.87 -15.69
C HIS A 51 12.13 2.11 -15.59
N PRO A 52 12.76 2.86 -16.52
CA PRO A 52 14.22 3.09 -16.53
C PRO A 52 14.79 3.63 -15.22
N ILE A 53 14.01 4.44 -14.49
CA ILE A 53 14.42 4.97 -13.19
C ILE A 53 14.72 3.88 -12.17
N LEU A 54 14.04 2.71 -12.22
CA LEU A 54 14.32 1.59 -11.31
C LEU A 54 15.75 1.08 -11.49
N THR A 55 16.21 0.98 -12.75
CA THR A 55 17.60 0.61 -13.04
C THR A 55 18.55 1.64 -12.45
N ARG A 56 18.26 2.95 -12.61
CA ARG A 56 19.09 4.02 -12.05
C ARG A 56 19.10 4.04 -10.52
N LEU A 57 17.95 3.73 -9.91
CA LEU A 57 17.80 3.60 -8.46
C LEU A 57 18.65 2.45 -7.93
N ASN A 58 18.50 1.26 -8.50
CA ASN A 58 19.22 0.04 -8.11
C ASN A 58 20.73 0.12 -8.37
N THR A 59 21.13 0.75 -9.46
CA THR A 59 22.56 0.98 -9.80
C THR A 59 23.15 2.20 -9.12
N GLN A 60 22.40 2.84 -8.22
CA GLN A 60 22.89 3.95 -7.40
C GLN A 60 23.41 5.15 -8.22
N THR A 61 22.74 5.52 -9.32
CA THR A 61 23.23 6.57 -10.24
C THR A 61 22.58 7.96 -10.06
N LEU A 62 21.49 8.08 -9.31
CA LEU A 62 20.83 9.37 -9.03
C LEU A 62 21.64 10.26 -8.09
N SER A 63 21.61 11.58 -8.25
CA SER A 63 22.23 12.53 -7.32
C SER A 63 21.42 12.65 -6.01
N LEU A 64 22.02 13.19 -4.94
CA LEU A 64 21.29 13.47 -3.70
C LEU A 64 20.15 14.47 -3.94
N GLU A 65 20.36 15.50 -4.77
CA GLU A 65 19.32 16.46 -5.11
C GLU A 65 18.16 15.82 -5.88
N GLN A 66 18.44 14.88 -6.79
CA GLN A 66 17.39 14.09 -7.45
C GLN A 66 16.62 13.26 -6.43
N LEU A 67 17.29 12.62 -5.47
CA LEU A 67 16.62 11.88 -4.42
C LEU A 67 15.76 12.79 -3.54
N LYS A 68 16.27 13.95 -3.10
CA LYS A 68 15.48 14.94 -2.35
C LYS A 68 14.20 15.33 -3.09
N PHE A 69 14.33 15.63 -4.37
CA PHE A 69 13.21 15.94 -5.25
C PHE A 69 12.19 14.80 -5.31
N ILE A 70 12.66 13.56 -5.48
CA ILE A 70 11.80 12.37 -5.46
C ILE A 70 11.04 12.26 -4.14
N HIS A 71 11.72 12.40 -3.00
CA HIS A 71 11.10 12.20 -1.69
C HIS A 71 10.04 13.26 -1.38
N LEU A 72 10.28 14.53 -1.76
CA LEU A 72 9.27 15.58 -1.61
C LEU A 72 7.99 15.26 -2.41
N ASN A 73 8.17 14.82 -3.66
CA ASN A 73 7.04 14.51 -4.54
C ASN A 73 6.34 13.22 -4.12
N TYR A 74 7.09 12.21 -3.67
CA TYR A 74 6.55 10.95 -3.15
C TYR A 74 5.75 11.14 -1.87
N PHE A 75 6.17 12.08 -1.00
CA PHE A 75 5.40 12.48 0.16
C PHE A 75 4.00 12.98 -0.22
N THR A 76 3.92 13.86 -1.21
CA THR A 76 2.64 14.40 -1.68
C THR A 76 1.81 13.36 -2.43
N ALA A 77 2.45 12.50 -3.23
CA ALA A 77 1.78 11.51 -4.07
C ALA A 77 1.06 10.43 -3.27
N ILE A 78 1.68 9.91 -2.20
CA ILE A 78 1.11 8.77 -1.47
C ILE A 78 1.31 8.80 0.04
N VAL A 79 2.52 9.11 0.54
CA VAL A 79 2.85 8.88 1.96
C VAL A 79 1.94 9.69 2.88
N LYS A 80 1.63 10.94 2.50
CA LYS A 80 0.77 11.83 3.28
C LYS A 80 -0.68 11.35 3.38
N THR A 81 -1.19 10.62 2.39
CA THR A 81 -2.62 10.28 2.25
C THR A 81 -2.92 8.79 2.33
N PHE A 82 -1.89 7.94 2.45
CA PHE A 82 -2.05 6.49 2.49
C PHE A 82 -2.96 6.04 3.65
N THR A 83 -2.71 6.55 4.87
CA THR A 83 -3.53 6.23 6.05
C THR A 83 -4.96 6.74 5.94
N ASP A 84 -5.19 7.82 5.18
CA ASP A 84 -6.55 8.32 4.92
C ASP A 84 -7.31 7.33 4.04
N ALA A 85 -6.69 6.85 2.95
CA ALA A 85 -7.28 5.84 2.08
C ALA A 85 -7.54 4.52 2.83
N LEU A 86 -6.60 4.07 3.67
CA LEU A 86 -6.80 2.91 4.55
C LEU A 86 -7.99 3.10 5.51
N SER A 87 -8.08 4.26 6.16
CA SER A 87 -9.19 4.58 7.06
C SER A 87 -10.53 4.58 6.32
N MET A 88 -10.55 5.10 5.10
CA MET A 88 -11.75 5.11 4.27
C MET A 88 -12.17 3.70 3.84
N VAL A 89 -11.25 2.82 3.41
CA VAL A 89 -11.64 1.45 3.04
C VAL A 89 -12.15 0.64 4.24
N ILE A 90 -11.59 0.86 5.45
CA ILE A 90 -12.11 0.28 6.70
C ILE A 90 -13.55 0.71 6.95
N TYR A 91 -13.84 2.00 6.77
CA TYR A 91 -15.20 2.51 6.89
C TYR A 91 -16.11 1.88 5.83
N GLN A 92 -15.69 1.91 4.56
CA GLN A 92 -16.45 1.40 3.40
C GLN A 92 -16.70 -0.12 3.43
N ALA A 93 -16.03 -0.89 4.29
CA ALA A 93 -16.40 -2.28 4.56
C ALA A 93 -17.88 -2.44 4.99
N LEU A 94 -18.57 -1.37 5.39
CA LEU A 94 -20.03 -1.35 5.58
C LEU A 94 -20.80 -1.84 4.35
N GLN A 95 -20.25 -1.71 3.14
CA GLN A 95 -20.90 -2.15 1.90
C GLN A 95 -21.05 -3.68 1.82
N LEU A 96 -20.22 -4.43 2.55
CA LEU A 96 -20.29 -5.89 2.63
C LEU A 96 -21.61 -6.38 3.23
N GLU A 97 -22.32 -5.55 4.01
CA GLU A 97 -23.62 -5.88 4.58
C GLU A 97 -24.71 -6.14 3.53
N ASN A 98 -24.52 -5.64 2.31
CA ASN A 98 -25.47 -5.78 1.20
C ASN A 98 -24.85 -6.48 -0.01
N HIS A 99 -23.67 -7.08 0.12
CA HIS A 99 -22.94 -7.65 -1.01
C HIS A 99 -23.53 -9.00 -1.46
N GLU A 100 -23.79 -9.14 -2.75
CA GLU A 100 -24.50 -10.32 -3.29
C GLU A 100 -23.69 -11.62 -3.25
N ASN A 101 -22.37 -11.55 -3.41
CA ASN A 101 -21.49 -12.72 -3.29
C ASN A 101 -21.52 -13.37 -1.90
N ILE A 102 -21.80 -12.59 -0.86
CA ILE A 102 -21.66 -13.01 0.54
C ILE A 102 -22.96 -13.61 1.03
N HIS A 103 -22.86 -14.80 1.65
CA HIS A 103 -23.97 -15.47 2.32
C HIS A 103 -24.65 -14.50 3.28
N GLU A 104 -25.97 -14.38 3.21
CA GLU A 104 -26.74 -13.35 3.93
C GLU A 104 -26.44 -13.35 5.45
N VAL A 105 -26.36 -14.54 6.05
CA VAL A 105 -26.05 -14.73 7.48
C VAL A 105 -24.63 -14.29 7.87
N ASP A 106 -23.72 -14.20 6.91
CA ASP A 106 -22.30 -13.90 7.11
C ASP A 106 -21.97 -12.43 6.85
N ARG A 107 -22.86 -11.63 6.25
CA ARG A 107 -22.53 -10.28 5.75
C ARG A 107 -22.04 -9.31 6.83
N VAL A 108 -22.70 -9.27 7.99
CA VAL A 108 -22.26 -8.44 9.12
C VAL A 108 -20.92 -8.92 9.69
N HIS A 109 -20.71 -10.24 9.73
CA HIS A 109 -19.45 -10.83 10.16
C HIS A 109 -18.33 -10.56 9.15
N ALA A 110 -18.61 -10.57 7.85
CA ALA A 110 -17.66 -10.24 6.78
C ALA A 110 -17.13 -8.83 6.94
N LYS A 111 -18.00 -7.85 7.22
CA LYS A 111 -17.59 -6.49 7.59
C LYS A 111 -16.61 -6.47 8.77
N ALA A 112 -16.89 -7.22 9.83
CA ALA A 112 -16.02 -7.25 11.01
C ALA A 112 -14.63 -7.84 10.70
N HIS A 113 -14.57 -8.94 9.95
CA HIS A 113 -13.31 -9.58 9.57
C HIS A 113 -12.52 -8.74 8.56
N ALA A 114 -13.19 -8.08 7.60
CA ALA A 114 -12.56 -7.15 6.68
C ALA A 114 -11.92 -5.98 7.41
N ARG A 115 -12.66 -5.37 8.35
CA ARG A 115 -12.11 -4.30 9.20
C ARG A 115 -10.95 -4.79 10.05
N TYR A 116 -11.00 -6.01 10.56
CA TYR A 116 -9.89 -6.58 11.33
C TYR A 116 -8.61 -6.64 10.49
N LEU A 117 -8.65 -7.26 9.30
CA LEU A 117 -7.49 -7.37 8.41
C LEU A 117 -6.95 -5.99 7.99
N LEU A 118 -7.82 -5.08 7.54
CA LEU A 118 -7.42 -3.73 7.17
C LEU A 118 -6.89 -2.91 8.35
N SER A 119 -7.39 -3.16 9.56
CA SER A 119 -6.87 -2.53 10.78
C SER A 119 -5.47 -3.02 11.13
N LEU A 120 -5.10 -4.26 10.79
CA LEU A 120 -3.72 -4.74 10.96
C LEU A 120 -2.74 -3.92 10.11
N ASN A 121 -3.13 -3.57 8.88
CA ASN A 121 -2.36 -2.65 8.05
C ASN A 121 -2.31 -1.25 8.70
N LEU A 122 -3.46 -0.68 9.04
CA LEU A 122 -3.51 0.66 9.63
C LEU A 122 -2.68 0.80 10.92
N ILE A 123 -2.72 -0.17 11.84
CA ILE A 123 -1.92 -0.07 13.08
C ILE A 123 -0.42 -0.13 12.81
N ASP A 124 0.02 -0.89 11.80
CA ASP A 124 1.42 -0.93 11.39
C ASP A 124 1.86 0.45 10.89
N GLU A 125 1.08 1.02 9.98
CA GLU A 125 1.28 2.38 9.46
C GLU A 125 1.28 3.46 10.57
N LEU A 126 0.52 3.24 11.65
CA LEU A 126 0.45 4.12 12.83
C LEU A 126 1.58 3.90 13.86
N GLY A 127 2.52 2.99 13.60
CA GLY A 127 3.73 2.79 14.42
C GLY A 127 3.55 1.84 15.60
N PHE A 128 2.57 0.94 15.53
CA PHE A 128 2.45 -0.14 16.49
C PHE A 128 3.52 -1.21 16.24
N ASN A 129 4.20 -1.64 17.30
CA ASN A 129 5.05 -2.81 17.24
C ASN A 129 4.20 -4.05 17.55
N THR A 130 3.98 -4.89 16.53
CA THR A 130 3.10 -6.05 16.63
C THR A 130 3.68 -7.21 17.44
N TYR A 131 4.98 -7.17 17.75
CA TYR A 131 5.67 -8.16 18.59
C TYR A 131 5.75 -7.74 20.06
N GLU A 132 6.05 -6.46 20.32
CA GLU A 132 6.23 -5.90 21.65
C GLU A 132 5.55 -4.54 21.77
N LEU A 133 4.30 -4.53 22.25
CA LEU A 133 3.48 -3.31 22.32
C LEU A 133 4.10 -2.16 23.11
N SER A 134 4.94 -2.43 24.12
CA SER A 134 5.66 -1.39 24.86
C SER A 134 6.62 -0.58 23.98
N LEU A 135 6.98 -1.11 22.81
CA LEU A 135 7.80 -0.41 21.82
C LEU A 135 6.99 0.41 20.81
N SER A 136 5.66 0.28 20.82
CA SER A 136 4.76 1.07 19.96
C SER A 136 4.87 2.55 20.28
N SER A 137 4.81 3.40 19.26
CA SER A 137 4.77 4.85 19.44
C SER A 137 4.25 5.53 18.18
N PRO A 138 3.39 6.56 18.30
CA PRO A 138 2.97 7.34 17.13
C PRO A 138 4.15 8.03 16.43
N ALA A 139 5.24 8.31 17.15
CA ALA A 139 6.48 8.84 16.56
C ALA A 139 7.20 7.83 15.66
N LYS A 140 6.77 6.56 15.68
CA LYS A 140 7.27 5.49 14.80
C LYS A 140 6.31 5.16 13.66
N SER A 141 5.24 5.93 13.49
CA SER A 141 4.37 5.82 12.32
C SER A 141 5.14 6.10 11.05
N HIS A 142 4.74 5.46 9.95
CA HIS A 142 5.44 5.56 8.68
C HIS A 142 5.44 7.00 8.14
N LEU A 143 4.33 7.72 8.33
CA LEU A 143 4.23 9.14 8.00
C LEU A 143 5.26 9.99 8.77
N ILE A 144 5.37 9.81 10.08
CA ILE A 144 6.32 10.58 10.91
C ILE A 144 7.76 10.23 10.54
N TYR A 145 8.06 8.94 10.36
CA TYR A 145 9.36 8.51 9.88
C TYR A 145 9.73 9.10 8.52
N PHE A 146 8.79 9.22 7.59
CA PHE A 146 9.05 9.86 6.30
C PHE A 146 9.30 11.37 6.44
N ILE A 147 8.55 12.06 7.31
CA ILE A 147 8.78 13.47 7.61
C ILE A 147 10.17 13.67 8.24
N ASP A 148 10.57 12.81 9.16
CA ASP A 148 11.90 12.86 9.77
C ASP A 148 13.00 12.59 8.74
N LEU A 149 12.78 11.68 7.79
CA LEU A 149 13.68 11.49 6.66
C LEU A 149 13.79 12.77 5.80
N LEU A 150 12.68 13.44 5.49
CA LEU A 150 12.71 14.72 4.76
C LEU A 150 13.51 15.79 5.52
N ARG A 151 13.36 15.87 6.85
CA ARG A 151 14.16 16.77 7.70
C ARG A 151 15.65 16.44 7.65
N LEU A 152 16.02 15.15 7.73
CA LEU A 152 17.41 14.70 7.60
C LEU A 152 17.99 15.05 6.22
N LEU A 153 17.16 14.97 5.18
CA LEU A 153 17.49 15.38 3.82
C LEU A 153 17.47 16.91 3.62
N GLN A 154 17.10 17.69 4.65
CA GLN A 154 16.95 19.15 4.60
C GLN A 154 15.94 19.59 3.53
N VAL A 155 14.84 18.84 3.41
CA VAL A 155 13.71 19.12 2.51
C VAL A 155 12.51 19.56 3.33
N ASP A 156 11.89 20.68 2.96
CA ASP A 156 10.65 21.14 3.58
C ASP A 156 9.45 20.42 2.95
N PRO A 157 8.72 19.55 3.69
CA PRO A 157 7.52 18.87 3.18
C PRO A 157 6.37 19.84 2.83
N LEU A 158 6.44 21.10 3.27
CA LEU A 158 5.43 22.12 3.03
C LEU A 158 5.75 23.02 1.83
N ASP A 159 6.88 22.82 1.15
CA ASP A 159 7.21 23.57 -0.05
C ASP A 159 6.39 23.11 -1.25
N GLN A 160 5.15 23.59 -1.32
CA GLN A 160 4.21 23.28 -2.40
C GLN A 160 4.70 23.74 -3.78
N LYS A 161 5.63 24.70 -3.86
CA LYS A 161 6.13 25.22 -5.14
C LYS A 161 7.12 24.25 -5.80
N ALA A 162 7.77 23.41 -5.00
CA ALA A 162 8.71 22.40 -5.48
C ALA A 162 8.02 21.05 -5.82
N VAL A 163 6.73 20.92 -5.55
CA VAL A 163 5.93 19.73 -5.88
C VAL A 163 5.39 19.81 -7.30
N VAL A 164 5.53 18.72 -8.06
CA VAL A 164 5.07 18.61 -9.44
C VAL A 164 3.60 18.19 -9.54
N THR A 165 2.97 18.50 -10.67
CA THR A 165 1.56 18.16 -10.94
C THR A 165 1.30 16.66 -10.83
N GLU A 166 2.22 15.81 -11.30
CA GLU A 166 2.06 14.35 -11.28
C GLU A 166 1.90 13.79 -9.86
N ALA A 167 2.51 14.44 -8.85
CA ALA A 167 2.32 14.07 -7.46
C ALA A 167 0.91 14.45 -6.96
N TYR A 168 0.39 15.60 -7.39
CA TYR A 168 -0.97 16.01 -7.06
C TYR A 168 -2.01 15.16 -7.79
N ASP A 169 -1.78 14.79 -9.05
CA ASP A 169 -2.69 13.96 -9.83
C ASP A 169 -2.92 12.60 -9.15
N LEU A 170 -1.84 11.97 -8.66
CA LEU A 170 -1.91 10.72 -7.88
C LEU A 170 -2.74 10.89 -6.59
N ASN A 171 -2.50 11.97 -5.86
CA ASN A 171 -3.23 12.25 -4.62
C ASN A 171 -4.73 12.47 -4.88
N GLN A 172 -5.04 13.27 -5.89
CA GLN A 172 -6.42 13.64 -6.25
C GLN A 172 -7.19 12.48 -6.86
N PHE A 173 -6.52 11.54 -7.53
CA PHE A 173 -7.15 10.37 -8.15
C PHE A 173 -7.96 9.54 -7.14
N ASN A 174 -7.50 9.43 -5.89
CA ASN A 174 -8.18 8.63 -4.88
C ASN A 174 -9.54 9.21 -4.45
N GLN A 175 -9.71 10.53 -4.54
CA GLN A 175 -10.88 11.25 -4.01
C GLN A 175 -12.24 10.75 -4.54
N PRO A 176 -12.46 10.63 -5.87
CA PRO A 176 -13.72 10.09 -6.39
C PRO A 176 -13.96 8.63 -6.00
N HIS A 177 -12.93 7.89 -5.61
CA HIS A 177 -13.02 6.48 -5.24
C HIS A 177 -13.20 6.24 -3.74
N LEU A 178 -13.04 7.26 -2.87
CA LEU A 178 -13.23 7.13 -1.42
C LEU A 178 -14.56 6.49 -1.00
N PRO A 179 -15.68 6.71 -1.73
CA PRO A 179 -16.96 6.05 -1.44
C PRO A 179 -17.06 4.59 -1.92
N SER A 180 -16.06 3.98 -2.53
CA SER A 180 -16.14 2.64 -3.11
C SER A 180 -15.21 1.67 -2.37
N TYR A 181 -15.75 0.58 -1.81
CA TYR A 181 -14.96 -0.44 -1.14
C TYR A 181 -13.98 -1.11 -2.12
N ASP A 182 -14.51 -1.62 -3.24
CA ASP A 182 -13.73 -2.34 -4.25
C ASP A 182 -12.69 -1.47 -4.94
N SER A 183 -13.06 -0.23 -5.30
CA SER A 183 -12.13 0.67 -5.99
C SER A 183 -10.97 1.05 -5.07
N LEU A 184 -11.24 1.32 -3.78
CA LEU A 184 -10.17 1.61 -2.83
C LEU A 184 -9.29 0.40 -2.56
N LEU A 185 -9.85 -0.81 -2.42
CA LEU A 185 -9.05 -2.02 -2.30
C LEU A 185 -8.10 -2.17 -3.49
N LEU A 186 -8.61 -1.95 -4.71
CA LEU A 186 -7.79 -2.09 -5.92
C LEU A 186 -6.70 -1.02 -6.04
N ILE A 187 -7.01 0.23 -5.69
CA ILE A 187 -6.04 1.32 -5.62
C ILE A 187 -4.94 1.00 -4.60
N LEU A 188 -5.32 0.58 -3.39
CA LEU A 188 -4.38 0.23 -2.33
C LEU A 188 -3.51 -0.97 -2.72
N ALA A 189 -4.08 -2.01 -3.32
CA ALA A 189 -3.33 -3.17 -3.80
C ALA A 189 -2.27 -2.78 -4.85
N CYS A 190 -2.63 -1.90 -5.79
CA CYS A 190 -1.69 -1.36 -6.77
C CYS A 190 -0.62 -0.47 -6.11
N ALA A 191 -1.00 0.33 -5.10
CA ALA A 191 -0.07 1.16 -4.36
C ALA A 191 0.96 0.31 -3.60
N GLU A 192 0.54 -0.74 -2.90
CA GLU A 192 1.44 -1.66 -2.17
C GLU A 192 2.48 -2.29 -3.12
N LEU A 193 2.04 -2.79 -4.28
CA LEU A 193 2.94 -3.36 -5.29
C LEU A 193 4.05 -2.38 -5.71
N GLN A 194 3.72 -1.10 -5.93
CA GLN A 194 4.72 -0.09 -6.29
C GLN A 194 5.57 0.33 -5.09
N VAL A 195 4.99 0.46 -3.89
CA VAL A 195 5.71 0.79 -2.65
C VAL A 195 6.80 -0.24 -2.40
N ILE A 196 6.46 -1.54 -2.45
CA ILE A 196 7.42 -2.63 -2.25
C ILE A 196 8.60 -2.50 -3.21
N LYS A 197 8.33 -2.31 -4.50
CA LYS A 197 9.37 -2.29 -5.53
C LYS A 197 10.25 -1.04 -5.49
N TYR A 198 9.64 0.14 -5.33
CA TYR A 198 10.36 1.41 -5.42
C TYR A 198 11.03 1.78 -4.09
N SER A 199 10.46 1.44 -2.94
CA SER A 199 11.03 1.82 -1.65
C SER A 199 12.33 1.09 -1.35
N GLU A 200 12.46 -0.19 -1.74
CA GLU A 200 13.74 -0.89 -1.69
C GLU A 200 14.81 -0.19 -2.56
N ALA A 201 14.45 0.16 -3.80
CA ALA A 201 15.35 0.80 -4.74
C ALA A 201 15.80 2.20 -4.26
N LEU A 202 14.88 2.98 -3.68
CA LEU A 202 15.17 4.28 -3.08
C LEU A 202 16.10 4.16 -1.86
N ARG A 203 15.83 3.20 -0.97
CA ARG A 203 16.69 2.92 0.19
C ARG A 203 18.12 2.59 -0.25
N ILE A 204 18.27 1.70 -1.24
CA ILE A 204 19.58 1.32 -1.78
C ILE A 204 20.32 2.55 -2.30
N ASN A 205 19.64 3.45 -3.01
CA ASN A 205 20.27 4.64 -3.56
C ASN A 205 20.69 5.64 -2.47
N LEU A 206 19.82 5.90 -1.48
CA LEU A 206 20.12 6.80 -0.36
C LEU A 206 21.29 6.31 0.50
N LYS A 207 21.41 4.99 0.71
CA LYS A 207 22.46 4.39 1.53
C LYS A 207 23.87 4.82 1.14
N LYS A 208 24.11 5.11 -0.14
CA LYS A 208 25.45 5.50 -0.64
C LYS A 208 25.89 6.89 -0.16
N TYR A 209 24.92 7.75 0.20
CA TYR A 209 25.19 9.10 0.72
C TYR A 209 25.36 9.08 2.23
N ASP A 210 24.47 8.38 2.92
CA ASP A 210 24.55 8.19 4.35
C ASP A 210 23.72 6.98 4.79
N VAL A 211 24.28 6.13 5.66
CA VAL A 211 23.58 4.98 6.22
C VAL A 211 22.39 5.40 7.07
N GLN A 212 22.42 6.59 7.69
CA GLN A 212 21.33 7.08 8.53
C GLN A 212 20.01 7.23 7.76
N PHE A 213 20.07 7.49 6.45
CA PHE A 213 18.89 7.58 5.60
C PHE A 213 18.15 6.25 5.43
N THR A 214 18.76 5.12 5.82
CA THR A 214 18.12 3.80 5.73
C THR A 214 17.37 3.38 7.00
N HIS A 215 17.36 4.23 8.03
CA HIS A 215 16.60 4.03 9.26
C HIS A 215 15.16 4.58 9.14
N GLY A 216 14.35 4.37 10.18
CA GLY A 216 12.97 4.87 10.21
C GLY A 216 12.14 4.28 9.08
N TYR A 217 11.74 5.12 8.13
CA TYR A 217 10.81 4.75 7.05
C TYR A 217 11.32 3.55 6.26
N TYR A 218 12.59 3.55 5.86
CA TYR A 218 13.18 2.45 5.07
C TYR A 218 13.58 1.22 5.89
N ALA A 219 13.50 1.29 7.21
CA ALA A 219 13.57 0.10 8.05
C ALA A 219 12.23 -0.65 8.09
N CYS A 220 11.12 0.05 7.80
CA CYS A 220 9.79 -0.53 7.60
C CYS A 220 9.52 -0.87 6.13
N HIS A 221 9.88 0.02 5.19
CA HIS A 221 9.53 -0.03 3.76
C HIS A 221 10.75 -0.20 2.85
N GLY A 222 11.65 -1.16 3.08
CA GLY A 222 12.86 -1.25 2.23
C GLY A 222 13.70 -2.51 2.36
N VAL A 223 13.12 -3.55 2.96
CA VAL A 223 13.76 -4.84 3.14
C VAL A 223 12.73 -5.90 2.76
N VAL A 224 12.89 -6.51 1.59
CA VAL A 224 12.16 -7.71 1.20
C VAL A 224 12.83 -8.90 1.90
N ASP A 225 12.48 -9.16 3.15
CA ASP A 225 13.05 -10.27 3.92
C ASP A 225 11.96 -10.90 4.79
N HIS A 226 11.82 -12.23 4.73
CA HIS A 226 10.95 -13.03 5.60
C HIS A 226 11.43 -13.05 7.07
N SER A 227 12.25 -12.08 7.48
CA SER A 227 12.77 -11.94 8.83
C SER A 227 11.81 -11.15 9.72
N LYS A 228 11.97 -11.30 11.03
CA LYS A 228 11.13 -10.72 12.10
C LYS A 228 11.26 -9.18 12.23
N LYS A 229 11.42 -8.46 11.12
CA LYS A 229 11.52 -7.00 11.09
C LYS A 229 10.13 -6.39 10.94
N LEU A 230 10.05 -5.08 11.12
CA LEU A 230 8.83 -4.27 11.14
C LEU A 230 8.09 -4.25 9.78
N ALA A 231 8.72 -4.68 8.68
CA ALA A 231 8.10 -4.72 7.36
C ALA A 231 7.05 -5.85 7.28
N ASN A 232 5.77 -5.51 7.07
CA ASN A 232 4.68 -6.47 6.91
C ASN A 232 3.91 -6.29 5.59
N ASP A 233 4.47 -5.51 4.66
CA ASP A 233 3.86 -5.07 3.40
C ASP A 233 3.36 -6.25 2.55
N ASP A 234 4.12 -7.35 2.48
CA ASP A 234 3.72 -8.57 1.76
C ASP A 234 2.40 -9.16 2.31
N ASN A 235 2.23 -9.18 3.64
CA ASN A 235 1.00 -9.70 4.24
C ASN A 235 -0.17 -8.72 4.08
N HIS A 236 0.10 -7.41 4.10
CA HIS A 236 -0.92 -6.39 3.87
C HIS A 236 -1.46 -6.44 2.45
N GLU A 237 -0.57 -6.61 1.46
CA GLU A 237 -0.92 -6.77 0.06
C GLU A 237 -1.80 -8.01 -0.15
N ASP A 238 -1.39 -9.16 0.41
CA ASP A 238 -2.17 -10.41 0.36
C ASP A 238 -3.57 -10.25 1.00
N ASP A 239 -3.67 -9.54 2.13
CA ASP A 239 -4.94 -9.30 2.81
C ASP A 239 -5.89 -8.47 1.95
N ILE A 240 -5.39 -7.42 1.30
CA ILE A 240 -6.17 -6.56 0.41
C ILE A 240 -6.68 -7.36 -0.80
N TRP A 241 -5.82 -8.18 -1.43
CA TRP A 241 -6.25 -9.04 -2.55
C TRP A 241 -7.29 -10.09 -2.14
N ALA A 242 -7.17 -10.66 -0.94
CA ALA A 242 -8.15 -11.60 -0.43
C ALA A 242 -9.52 -10.94 -0.20
N LEU A 243 -9.53 -9.71 0.33
CA LEU A 243 -10.75 -8.92 0.50
C LEU A 243 -11.38 -8.55 -0.85
N PHE A 244 -10.57 -8.10 -1.81
CA PHE A 244 -11.05 -7.81 -3.16
C PHE A 244 -11.60 -9.07 -3.84
N THR A 245 -11.00 -10.23 -3.63
CA THR A 245 -11.52 -11.52 -4.13
C THR A 245 -12.91 -11.86 -3.59
N GLN A 246 -13.19 -11.51 -2.33
CA GLN A 246 -14.49 -11.72 -1.70
C GLN A 246 -15.58 -10.85 -2.34
N SER A 247 -15.29 -9.57 -2.54
CA SER A 247 -16.22 -8.61 -3.12
C SER A 247 -16.17 -8.52 -4.64
N TYR A 248 -15.28 -9.26 -5.30
CA TYR A 248 -15.10 -9.18 -6.75
C TYR A 248 -16.39 -9.43 -7.52
N MET A 249 -16.71 -8.53 -8.45
CA MET A 249 -17.88 -8.64 -9.31
C MET A 249 -17.43 -8.79 -10.78
N HIS A 250 -17.68 -9.95 -11.40
CA HIS A 250 -17.29 -10.19 -12.80
C HIS A 250 -17.83 -9.12 -13.77
N ILE A 251 -19.07 -8.65 -13.54
CA ILE A 251 -19.67 -7.61 -14.38
C ILE A 251 -18.93 -6.26 -14.31
N GLN A 252 -18.19 -6.02 -13.21
CA GLN A 252 -17.39 -4.82 -13.01
C GLN A 252 -15.95 -4.97 -13.55
N ARG A 253 -15.59 -6.13 -14.09
CA ARG A 253 -14.24 -6.39 -14.61
C ARG A 253 -13.69 -5.28 -15.52
N PRO A 254 -14.43 -4.78 -16.53
CA PRO A 254 -13.93 -3.70 -17.37
C PRO A 254 -13.63 -2.41 -16.58
N ALA A 255 -14.44 -2.09 -15.57
CA ALA A 255 -14.22 -0.93 -14.72
C ALA A 255 -12.98 -1.11 -13.82
N TYR A 256 -12.75 -2.34 -13.30
CA TYR A 256 -11.55 -2.65 -12.53
C TYR A 256 -10.28 -2.57 -13.39
N GLU A 257 -10.30 -3.13 -14.61
CA GLU A 257 -9.17 -3.05 -15.55
C GLU A 257 -8.86 -1.60 -15.92
N GLN A 258 -9.89 -0.79 -16.19
CA GLN A 258 -9.73 0.64 -16.46
C GLN A 258 -9.16 1.39 -15.25
N LEU A 259 -9.63 1.10 -14.03
CA LEU A 259 -9.15 1.72 -12.80
C LEU A 259 -7.66 1.42 -12.57
N ILE A 260 -7.26 0.15 -12.73
CA ILE A 260 -5.86 -0.28 -12.65
C ILE A 260 -5.01 0.50 -13.65
N GLU A 261 -5.41 0.49 -14.92
CA GLU A 261 -4.64 1.12 -16.00
C GLU A 261 -4.46 2.61 -15.74
N GLN A 262 -5.54 3.31 -15.38
CA GLN A 262 -5.47 4.75 -15.07
C GLN A 262 -4.53 5.04 -13.91
N TYR A 263 -4.63 4.27 -12.82
CA TYR A 263 -3.81 4.50 -11.63
C TYR A 263 -2.32 4.17 -11.88
N LEU A 264 -2.03 3.07 -12.58
CA LEU A 264 -0.66 2.70 -12.93
C LEU A 264 -0.04 3.65 -13.95
N GLN A 265 -0.84 4.20 -14.87
CA GLN A 265 -0.38 5.23 -15.80
C GLN A 265 -0.02 6.54 -15.07
N LEU A 266 -0.78 6.94 -14.04
CA LEU A 266 -0.41 8.09 -13.20
C LEU A 266 0.92 7.86 -12.47
N TRP A 267 1.11 6.67 -11.92
CA TRP A 267 2.40 6.30 -11.33
C TRP A 267 3.53 6.29 -12.35
N GLN A 268 3.29 5.79 -13.57
CA GLN A 268 4.29 5.83 -14.64
C GLN A 268 4.66 7.27 -15.00
N ASN A 269 3.68 8.17 -15.11
CA ASN A 269 3.93 9.60 -15.38
C ASN A 269 4.77 10.22 -14.26
N PHE A 270 4.40 9.96 -13.00
CA PHE A 270 5.18 10.40 -11.83
C PHE A 270 6.63 9.94 -11.93
N TRP A 271 6.88 8.64 -12.17
CA TRP A 271 8.23 8.11 -12.24
C TRP A 271 9.00 8.55 -13.48
N SER A 272 8.31 8.84 -14.60
CA SER A 272 8.91 9.51 -15.76
C SER A 272 9.39 10.91 -15.42
N LYS A 273 8.57 11.69 -14.69
CA LYS A 273 8.95 13.02 -14.21
C LYS A 273 10.12 12.97 -13.23
N MET A 274 10.14 11.99 -12.33
CA MET A 274 11.24 11.78 -11.39
C MET A 274 12.56 11.39 -12.08
N ASP A 275 12.48 10.67 -13.21
CA ASP A 275 13.65 10.26 -13.98
C ASP A 275 14.28 11.46 -14.70
N ASN A 276 13.44 12.35 -15.23
CA ASN A 276 13.82 13.54 -15.98
C ASN A 276 13.08 14.79 -15.46
N PRO A 277 13.49 15.38 -14.32
CA PRO A 277 12.77 16.49 -13.69
C PRO A 277 12.62 17.75 -14.56
N THR A 278 13.50 17.90 -15.57
CA THR A 278 13.54 19.03 -16.51
C THR A 278 12.71 18.81 -17.78
N ALA A 279 12.21 17.60 -18.02
CA ALA A 279 11.30 17.29 -19.13
C ALA A 279 9.85 17.58 -18.71
#